data_AF-T0XVE5-F1
#
_entry.id   AF-T0XVE5-F1
#
_cell.length_a   1.000
_cell.length_b   1.000
_cell.length_c   1.000
_cell.angle_alpha   90.00
_cell.angle_beta   90.00
_cell.angle_gamma   90.00
#
_symmetry.space_group_name_H-M   'P 1'
#
loop_
_entity.id
_entity.type
_entity.pdbx_description
1 polymer ?
#
loop_
_entity_poly.entity_id
_entity_poly.type
_entity_poly.pdbx_seq_one_letter_code
_entity_poly.pdbx_strand_id
1 'polypeptide(L)'
;MPADGAPYATLDDLRACDGLALGSPTRFGNMAAPLKHFLDGTGAEWASGTLVGKPAAVFTSTATLHGGQESTLLSMLLPLLHHGMLILGLPFTEPALNATQSGGTPYGASHVAGLKGEHALSAHEQELARALGRRLAQVATRLAPR
;
A
#
# COMPACT_ATOMS: atom_id res chain seq x y z
N MET A 1 -18.01 5.97 -14.23
CA MET A 1 -17.94 5.26 -12.93
C MET A 1 -19.09 4.26 -12.87
N PRO A 2 -18.90 3.05 -12.30
CA PRO A 2 -20.00 2.11 -12.12
C PRO A 2 -21.08 2.75 -11.22
N ALA A 3 -22.34 2.38 -11.46
CA ALA A 3 -23.49 2.88 -10.70
C ALA A 3 -23.52 2.38 -9.25
N ASP A 4 -22.78 1.31 -8.95
CA ASP A 4 -22.60 0.76 -7.61
C ASP A 4 -21.23 0.04 -7.50
N GLY A 5 -20.67 -0.03 -6.30
CA GLY A 5 -19.36 -0.66 -6.01
C GLY A 5 -18.12 0.26 -6.13
N ALA A 6 -16.94 -0.32 -5.89
CA ALA A 6 -15.67 0.41 -5.94
C ALA A 6 -15.29 0.77 -7.39
N PRO A 7 -14.71 1.96 -7.66
CA PRO A 7 -14.20 2.29 -8.97
C PRO A 7 -13.07 1.34 -9.37
N TYR A 8 -13.02 0.99 -10.66
CA TYR A 8 -11.93 0.20 -11.21
C TYR A 8 -10.71 1.09 -11.42
N ALA A 9 -9.56 0.68 -10.89
CA ALA A 9 -8.29 1.27 -11.24
C ALA A 9 -7.91 0.86 -12.67
N THR A 10 -7.45 1.82 -13.44
CA THR A 10 -7.04 1.67 -14.84
C THR A 10 -5.55 1.96 -14.99
N LEU A 11 -5.00 1.64 -16.16
CA LEU A 11 -3.61 2.01 -16.49
C LEU A 11 -3.45 3.53 -16.63
N ASP A 12 -4.51 4.25 -17.01
CA ASP A 12 -4.49 5.71 -17.06
C ASP A 12 -4.36 6.34 -15.66
N ASP A 13 -4.95 5.72 -14.63
CA ASP A 13 -4.75 6.16 -13.24
C ASP A 13 -3.27 6.03 -12.81
N LEU A 14 -2.57 4.98 -13.26
CA LEU A 14 -1.13 4.82 -13.00
C LEU A 14 -0.27 5.87 -13.71
N ARG A 15 -0.66 6.23 -14.95
CA ARG A 15 0.01 7.28 -15.72
C ARG A 15 -0.20 8.64 -15.08
N ALA A 16 -1.42 8.93 -14.64
CA ALA A 16 -1.82 10.22 -14.10
C ALA A 16 -1.43 10.45 -12.63
N CYS A 17 -1.17 9.40 -11.84
CA CYS A 17 -0.88 9.58 -10.42
C CYS A 17 0.49 10.22 -10.16
N ASP A 18 0.59 11.07 -9.14
CA ASP A 18 1.87 11.62 -8.65
C ASP A 18 2.53 10.71 -7.60
N GLY A 19 1.78 9.73 -7.08
CA GLY A 19 2.24 8.75 -6.11
C GLY A 19 1.21 7.65 -5.92
N LEU A 20 1.65 6.49 -5.43
CA LEU A 20 0.83 5.28 -5.36
C LEU A 20 0.72 4.75 -3.93
N ALA A 21 -0.50 4.65 -3.40
CA ALA A 21 -0.79 3.84 -2.22
C ALA A 21 -1.44 2.52 -2.68
N LEU A 22 -0.71 1.41 -2.58
CA LEU A 22 -1.17 0.11 -3.06
C LEU A 22 -1.61 -0.80 -1.90
N GLY A 23 -2.86 -1.27 -1.96
CA GLY A 23 -3.47 -2.06 -0.90
C GLY A 23 -3.89 -3.45 -1.34
N SER A 24 -3.63 -4.46 -0.50
CA SER A 24 -4.24 -5.78 -0.67
C SER A 24 -4.41 -6.49 0.67
N PRO A 25 -5.52 -7.23 0.90
CA PRO A 25 -5.56 -8.20 1.98
C PRO A 25 -4.50 -9.29 1.75
N THR A 26 -4.00 -9.88 2.83
CA THR A 26 -3.04 -10.98 2.74
C THR A 26 -3.68 -12.23 2.14
N ARG A 27 -2.91 -12.94 1.32
CA ARG A 27 -3.15 -14.30 0.84
C ARG A 27 -1.85 -15.07 0.99
N PHE A 28 -1.72 -15.82 2.09
CA PHE A 28 -0.54 -16.61 2.41
C PHE A 28 0.77 -15.79 2.38
N GLY A 29 0.76 -14.58 2.95
CA GLY A 29 1.92 -13.69 2.96
C GLY A 29 2.20 -12.97 1.64
N ASN A 30 1.26 -13.00 0.69
CA ASN A 30 1.31 -12.28 -0.58
C ASN A 30 0.04 -11.46 -0.79
N MET A 31 0.05 -10.61 -1.83
CA MET A 31 -1.16 -9.92 -2.29
C MET A 31 -2.20 -10.89 -2.87
N ALA A 32 -3.44 -10.43 -2.96
CA ALA A 32 -4.53 -11.15 -3.59
C ALA A 32 -4.38 -11.19 -5.12
N ALA A 33 -4.89 -12.27 -5.72
CA ALA A 33 -4.79 -12.51 -7.15
C ALA A 33 -5.28 -11.33 -8.03
N PRO A 34 -6.38 -10.60 -7.71
CA PRO A 34 -6.80 -9.45 -8.53
C PRO A 34 -5.74 -8.34 -8.62
N LEU A 35 -5.07 -8.03 -7.50
CA LEU A 35 -4.02 -7.01 -7.53
C LEU A 35 -2.79 -7.51 -8.30
N LYS A 36 -2.41 -8.78 -8.10
CA LYS A 36 -1.30 -9.38 -8.85
C LYS A 36 -1.57 -9.36 -10.35
N HIS A 37 -2.80 -9.70 -10.76
CA HIS A 37 -3.22 -9.66 -12.15
C HIS A 37 -3.16 -8.25 -12.75
N PHE A 38 -3.61 -7.24 -12.00
CA PHE A 38 -3.50 -5.84 -12.42
C PHE A 38 -2.03 -5.45 -12.67
N LEU A 39 -1.13 -5.77 -11.74
CA LEU A 39 0.31 -5.50 -11.89
C LEU A 39 0.94 -6.28 -13.06
N ASP A 40 0.53 -7.53 -13.29
CA ASP A 40 1.02 -8.30 -14.44
C ASP A 40 0.62 -7.68 -15.79
N GLY A 41 -0.46 -6.89 -15.81
CA GLY A 41 -0.88 -6.11 -16.96
C GLY A 41 -0.05 -4.85 -17.23
N THR A 42 0.89 -4.47 -16.35
CA THR A 42 1.64 -3.20 -16.44
C THR A 42 2.95 -3.28 -17.22
N GLY A 43 3.09 -4.26 -18.12
CA GLY A 43 4.33 -4.48 -18.88
C GLY A 43 4.75 -3.30 -19.77
N ALA A 44 3.78 -2.57 -20.34
CA ALA A 44 4.04 -1.39 -21.17
C ALA A 44 4.50 -0.19 -20.33
N GLU A 45 3.90 0.01 -19.16
CA GLU A 45 4.26 1.04 -18.18
C GLU A 45 5.66 0.81 -17.64
N TRP A 46 6.02 -0.46 -17.38
CA TRP A 46 7.37 -0.86 -17.00
C TRP A 46 8.38 -0.52 -18.10
N ALA A 47 8.12 -0.95 -19.34
CA ALA A 47 9.04 -0.75 -20.46
C ALA A 47 9.25 0.74 -20.81
N SER A 48 8.21 1.56 -20.63
CA SER A 48 8.26 3.01 -20.87
C SER A 48 8.81 3.82 -19.70
N GLY A 49 9.01 3.20 -18.53
CA GLY A 49 9.42 3.90 -17.31
C GLY A 49 8.34 4.82 -16.73
N THR A 50 7.06 4.57 -17.02
CA THR A 50 5.92 5.42 -16.64
C THR A 50 5.89 5.72 -15.13
N LEU A 51 6.31 4.76 -14.30
CA LEU A 51 6.25 4.86 -12.83
C LEU A 51 7.59 5.24 -12.19
N VAL A 52 8.66 5.40 -12.98
CA VAL A 52 10.00 5.66 -12.47
C VAL A 52 10.01 6.98 -11.70
N GLY A 53 10.59 6.95 -10.48
CA GLY A 53 10.73 8.13 -9.62
C GLY A 53 9.46 8.54 -8.88
N LYS A 54 8.29 7.97 -9.20
CA LYS A 54 7.06 8.22 -8.45
C LYS A 54 7.15 7.53 -7.06
N PRO A 55 6.78 8.21 -5.96
CA PRO A 55 6.76 7.60 -4.65
C PRO A 55 5.62 6.58 -4.51
N ALA A 56 5.88 5.51 -3.76
CA ALA A 56 4.90 4.48 -3.47
C ALA A 56 4.92 4.04 -2.01
N ALA A 57 3.76 3.67 -1.50
CA ALA A 57 3.57 3.05 -0.20
C ALA A 57 2.61 1.87 -0.31
N VAL A 58 2.76 0.87 0.56
CA VAL A 58 1.90 -0.32 0.58
C VAL A 58 1.14 -0.43 1.90
N PHE A 59 -0.05 -1.02 1.86
CA PHE A 59 -0.83 -1.33 3.06
C PHE A 59 -1.57 -2.68 2.92
N THR A 60 -1.88 -3.32 4.05
CA THR A 60 -2.51 -4.65 4.03
C THR A 60 -3.50 -4.87 5.17
N SER A 61 -4.20 -5.99 5.13
CA SER A 61 -4.99 -6.50 6.23
C SER A 61 -4.84 -8.01 6.36
N THR A 62 -4.90 -8.51 7.58
CA THR A 62 -4.77 -9.93 7.91
C THR A 62 -5.91 -10.36 8.83
N ALA A 63 -6.22 -11.67 8.86
CA ALA A 63 -7.18 -12.21 9.81
C ALA A 63 -6.58 -12.38 11.22
N THR A 64 -5.27 -12.65 11.30
CA THR A 64 -4.53 -12.90 12.55
C THR A 64 -3.30 -11.99 12.65
N LEU A 65 -2.83 -11.75 13.88
CA LEU A 65 -1.73 -10.81 14.15
C LEU A 65 -0.44 -11.12 13.36
N HIS A 66 -0.03 -12.39 13.34
CA HIS A 66 1.16 -12.84 12.60
C HIS A 66 0.82 -13.51 11.25
N GLY A 67 -0.36 -13.23 10.71
CA GLY A 67 -0.86 -13.83 9.47
C GLY A 67 -0.26 -13.27 8.17
N GLY A 68 0.90 -12.61 8.25
CA GLY A 68 1.58 -12.02 7.09
C GLY A 68 1.46 -10.50 6.96
N GLN A 69 1.31 -9.77 8.06
CA GLN A 69 1.32 -8.29 8.06
C GLN A 69 2.56 -7.75 7.34
N GLU A 70 3.73 -8.27 7.70
CA GLU A 70 5.02 -7.80 7.18
C GLU A 70 5.37 -8.46 5.83
N SER A 71 5.22 -9.79 5.71
CA SER A 71 5.60 -10.51 4.50
C SER A 71 4.78 -10.12 3.27
N THR A 72 3.50 -9.80 3.45
CA THR A 72 2.64 -9.29 2.38
C THR A 72 3.13 -7.94 1.90
N LEU A 73 3.47 -7.02 2.82
CA LEU A 73 3.97 -5.70 2.46
C LEU A 73 5.33 -5.83 1.75
N LEU A 74 6.27 -6.59 2.31
CA LEU A 74 7.58 -6.84 1.70
C LEU A 74 7.48 -7.40 0.27
N SER A 75 6.61 -8.39 0.05
CA SER A 75 6.42 -8.97 -1.29
C SER A 75 5.74 -7.98 -2.25
N MET A 76 4.82 -7.14 -1.77
CA MET A 76 4.19 -6.08 -2.57
C MET A 76 5.18 -4.99 -3.00
N LEU A 77 6.27 -4.78 -2.27
CA LEU A 77 7.31 -3.81 -2.64
C LEU A 77 8.13 -4.24 -3.87
N LEU A 78 8.31 -5.55 -4.08
CA LEU A 78 9.13 -6.09 -5.16
C LEU A 78 8.70 -5.59 -6.56
N PRO A 79 7.45 -5.74 -7.00
CA PRO A 79 7.04 -5.23 -8.31
C PRO A 79 7.19 -3.72 -8.43
N LEU A 80 7.00 -2.96 -7.34
CA LEU A 80 7.15 -1.50 -7.35
C LEU A 80 8.62 -1.07 -7.53
N LEU A 81 9.55 -1.82 -6.93
CA LEU A 81 10.99 -1.64 -7.16
C LEU A 81 11.37 -1.93 -8.61
N HIS A 82 10.82 -2.98 -9.23
CA HIS A 82 11.03 -3.28 -10.65
C HIS A 82 10.50 -2.18 -11.59
N HIS A 83 9.45 -1.48 -11.18
CA HIS A 83 8.93 -0.27 -11.85
C HIS A 83 9.74 1.00 -11.59
N GLY A 84 10.79 0.94 -10.76
CA GLY A 84 11.65 2.09 -10.44
C GLY A 84 10.99 3.12 -9.51
N MET A 85 9.98 2.72 -8.74
CA MET A 85 9.30 3.60 -7.79
C MET A 85 10.13 3.85 -6.53
N LEU A 86 9.89 4.99 -5.88
CA LEU A 86 10.53 5.35 -4.61
C LEU A 86 9.70 4.84 -3.43
N ILE A 87 10.20 3.81 -2.74
CA ILE A 87 9.44 3.14 -1.68
C ILE A 87 9.44 3.93 -0.37
N LEU A 88 8.25 4.09 0.22
CA LEU A 88 8.01 4.73 1.50
C LEU A 88 7.36 3.74 2.47
N GLY A 89 7.93 3.65 3.67
CA GLY A 89 7.32 3.01 4.83
C GLY A 89 6.92 4.02 5.92
N LEU A 90 6.50 3.50 7.07
CA LEU A 90 6.26 4.28 8.27
C LEU A 90 7.54 4.38 9.10
N PRO A 91 8.03 5.59 9.41
CA PRO A 91 9.18 5.75 10.28
C PRO A 91 8.80 5.54 11.76
N PHE A 92 9.67 4.95 12.56
CA PHE A 92 9.48 4.79 14.02
C PHE A 92 9.43 6.13 14.80
N THR A 93 9.59 7.26 14.13
CA THR A 93 9.23 8.58 14.67
C THR A 93 7.73 8.74 14.87
N GLU A 94 6.89 7.88 14.26
CA GLU A 94 5.47 7.73 14.58
C GLU A 94 5.32 6.87 15.85
N PRO A 95 5.02 7.44 17.03
CA PRO A 95 5.06 6.70 18.30
C PRO A 95 4.07 5.53 18.35
N ALA A 96 2.96 5.64 17.62
CA ALA A 96 1.95 4.59 17.48
C ALA A 96 2.51 3.26 16.94
N LEU A 97 3.64 3.26 16.20
CA LEU A 97 4.29 2.01 15.77
C LEU A 97 4.85 1.22 16.95
N ASN A 98 5.36 1.88 17.99
CA ASN A 98 5.87 1.21 19.18
C ASN A 98 4.74 0.79 20.15
N ALA A 99 3.60 1.48 20.09
CA ALA A 99 2.48 1.29 21.01
C ALA A 99 1.38 0.36 20.48
N THR A 100 1.32 0.10 19.17
CA THR A 100 0.27 -0.74 18.58
C THR A 100 0.34 -2.18 19.09
N GLN A 101 -0.83 -2.75 19.36
CA GLN A 101 -1.01 -4.16 19.74
C GLN A 101 -1.81 -4.93 18.67
N SER A 102 -2.14 -4.28 17.55
CA SER A 102 -2.87 -4.86 16.42
C SER A 102 -2.06 -4.67 15.13
N GLY A 103 -2.61 -4.03 14.10
CA GLY A 103 -1.91 -3.68 12.87
C GLY A 103 -1.05 -2.43 12.97
N GLY A 104 -0.18 -2.26 11.96
CA GLY A 104 0.86 -1.25 11.91
C GLY A 104 2.25 -1.87 11.91
N THR A 105 3.04 -1.58 10.86
CA THR A 105 4.42 -2.06 10.72
C THR A 105 5.28 -0.94 10.10
N PRO A 106 6.62 -0.97 10.24
CA PRO A 106 7.48 -0.01 9.53
C PRO A 106 7.37 -0.15 8.00
N TYR A 107 6.99 -1.32 7.47
CA TYR A 107 6.84 -1.56 6.04
C TYR A 107 5.60 -0.91 5.43
N GLY A 108 4.61 -0.57 6.25
CA GLY A 108 3.34 -0.03 5.81
C GLY A 108 2.25 -0.13 6.87
N ALA A 109 1.17 0.62 6.65
CA ALA A 109 -0.01 0.55 7.51
C ALA A 109 -0.69 -0.81 7.35
N SER A 110 -1.24 -1.34 8.43
CA SER A 110 -1.93 -2.61 8.35
C SER A 110 -3.03 -2.76 9.40
N HIS A 111 -3.88 -3.77 9.24
CA HIS A 111 -5.02 -4.03 10.12
C HIS A 111 -5.18 -5.52 10.42
N VAL A 112 -5.51 -5.87 11.67
CA VAL A 112 -5.89 -7.25 12.07
C VAL A 112 -7.41 -7.35 12.16
N ALA A 113 -8.04 -7.81 11.08
CA ALA A 113 -9.49 -7.80 10.90
C ALA A 113 -10.27 -8.87 11.69
N GLY A 114 -9.59 -9.88 12.22
CA GLY A 114 -10.24 -11.06 12.81
C GLY A 114 -10.66 -12.08 11.73
N LEU A 115 -11.06 -13.27 12.17
CA LEU A 115 -11.34 -14.40 11.27
C LEU A 115 -12.59 -14.16 10.41
N LYS A 116 -13.50 -13.31 10.87
CA LYS A 116 -14.76 -12.95 10.20
C LYS A 116 -14.78 -11.48 9.74
N GLY A 117 -13.67 -10.75 9.88
CA GLY A 117 -13.63 -9.32 9.58
C GLY A 117 -14.38 -8.46 10.61
N GLU A 118 -14.51 -8.97 11.83
CA GLU A 118 -15.31 -8.39 12.90
C GLU A 118 -14.60 -7.27 13.68
N HIS A 119 -13.28 -7.17 13.58
CA HIS A 119 -12.53 -6.13 14.27
C HIS A 119 -12.59 -4.81 13.49
N ALA A 120 -12.96 -3.74 14.19
CA ALA A 120 -12.83 -2.39 13.65
C ALA A 120 -11.37 -1.91 13.70
N LEU A 121 -11.05 -0.89 12.91
CA LEU A 121 -9.74 -0.23 12.95
C LEU A 121 -9.47 0.39 14.32
N SER A 122 -8.36 0.02 14.95
CA SER A 122 -7.92 0.60 16.21
C SER A 122 -7.48 2.07 16.04
N ALA A 123 -7.39 2.82 17.14
CA ALA A 123 -6.92 4.21 17.09
C ALA A 123 -5.50 4.32 16.51
N HIS A 124 -4.59 3.42 16.90
CA HIS A 124 -3.23 3.36 16.36
C HIS A 124 -3.22 3.01 14.87
N GLU A 125 -4.03 2.05 14.42
CA GLU A 125 -4.12 1.69 12.98
C GLU A 125 -4.61 2.87 12.14
N GLN A 126 -5.62 3.61 12.61
CA GLN A 126 -6.11 4.82 11.93
C GLN A 126 -5.05 5.93 11.89
N GLU A 127 -4.34 6.14 13.00
CA GLU A 127 -3.26 7.13 13.08
C GLU A 127 -2.14 6.81 12.08
N LEU A 128 -1.68 5.56 12.07
CA LEU A 128 -0.62 5.08 11.19
C LEU A 128 -1.03 5.10 9.72
N ALA A 129 -2.27 4.72 9.39
CA ALA A 129 -2.79 4.83 8.02
C ALA A 129 -2.79 6.29 7.54
N ARG A 130 -3.23 7.23 8.39
CA ARG A 130 -3.19 8.66 8.08
C ARG A 130 -1.75 9.18 7.97
N ALA A 131 -0.83 8.72 8.81
CA ALA A 131 0.58 9.09 8.76
C ALA A 131 1.24 8.65 7.45
N LEU A 132 0.98 7.41 7.01
CA LEU A 132 1.48 6.89 5.73
C LEU A 132 0.95 7.71 4.56
N GLY A 133 -0.36 7.99 4.55
CA GLY A 133 -0.99 8.82 3.52
C GLY A 133 -0.43 10.24 3.47
N ARG A 134 -0.28 10.90 4.62
CA ARG A 134 0.36 12.23 4.72
C ARG A 134 1.78 12.21 4.17
N ARG A 135 2.57 11.21 4.55
CA ARG A 135 3.96 11.05 4.11
C ARG A 135 4.04 10.87 2.59
N LEU A 136 3.21 9.99 2.02
CA LEU A 136 3.14 9.76 0.58
C LEU A 136 2.79 11.05 -0.17
N ALA A 137 1.73 11.74 0.25
CA ALA A 137 1.31 12.99 -0.38
C ALA A 137 2.40 14.07 -0.33
N GLN A 138 3.03 14.26 0.83
CA GLN A 138 4.12 15.24 0.98
C GLN A 138 5.32 14.94 0.08
N VAL A 139 5.70 13.67 -0.04
CA VAL A 139 6.81 13.27 -0.92
C VAL A 139 6.42 13.46 -2.38
N ALA A 140 5.22 13.05 -2.79
CA ALA A 140 4.71 13.25 -4.15
C ALA A 140 4.73 14.73 -4.54
N THR A 141 4.21 15.63 -3.69
CA THR A 141 4.24 17.08 -3.93
C THR A 141 5.66 17.63 -4.06
N ARG A 142 6.64 17.09 -3.33
CA ARG A 142 8.03 17.56 -3.41
C ARG A 142 8.76 17.07 -4.66
N LEU A 143 8.34 15.93 -5.22
CA LEU A 143 8.94 15.33 -6.40
C LEU A 143 8.22 15.74 -7.69
N ALA A 144 7.01 16.31 -7.59
CA ALA A 144 6.27 16.80 -8.73
C ALA A 144 7.13 17.79 -9.56
N PRO A 145 7.20 17.62 -10.89
CA PRO A 145 7.92 18.56 -11.74
C PRO A 145 7.31 19.96 -11.57
N ARG A 146 8.20 20.96 -11.46
CA ARG A 146 7.82 22.37 -11.36
C ARG A 146 7.27 22.90 -12.67
#